data_AF-A0A926A5M8-F1
#
_entry.id   AF-A0A926A5M8-F1
#
_cell.length_a   1.000
_cell.length_b   1.000
_cell.length_c   1.000
_cell.angle_alpha   90.00
_cell.angle_beta   90.00
_cell.angle_gamma   90.00
#
_symmetry.space_group_name_H-M   'P 1'
#
loop_
_entity.id
_entity.type
_entity.pdbx_description
1 polymer ?
#
loop_
_entity_poly.entity_id
_entity_poly.type
_entity_poly.pdbx_seq_one_letter_code
_entity_poly.pdbx_strand_id
1 'polypeptide(L)'
;MVFSRRLHGIELLDIPRCPRAIRDGALDYLQFIIRSGNAYAPTVPVLAAALKNRNVTSIVDVCSGGGGPWPQLRQALVAAGAPANLRVTLTDLYPNIEAFAKNRETDSQVSGETAPIDIENSRIPLQGLRTSFSSFHHFSPGVARQVLRNLAHGGEGVFIAEVTERGAKAVLFMLLAPLLVWLATPQLRPFKWSRLLLTYIIPVIPFVVCCDGIVSCLRTYSPDEMRALFTSVEDLNYEWEVGLLPAPGRLSVTYALGFPKAREA
;
A
#
# COMPACT_ATOMS: atom_id res chain seq x y z
N MET A 1 1.28 21.37 -7.24
CA MET A 1 1.47 20.10 -7.95
C MET A 1 2.13 20.39 -9.29
N VAL A 2 3.16 19.66 -9.71
CA VAL A 2 3.89 19.96 -10.97
C VAL A 2 3.25 19.25 -12.18
N PHE A 3 2.67 18.07 -11.95
CA PHE A 3 1.93 17.33 -12.97
C PHE A 3 0.42 17.44 -12.69
N SER A 4 -0.29 18.22 -13.51
CA SER A 4 -1.71 18.55 -13.29
C SER A 4 -2.67 17.42 -13.64
N ARG A 5 -2.26 16.45 -14.46
CA ARG A 5 -3.08 15.30 -14.88
C ARG A 5 -2.39 13.99 -14.55
N ARG A 6 -3.19 12.99 -14.16
CA ARG A 6 -2.71 11.64 -13.85
C ARG A 6 -2.32 10.97 -15.16
N LEU A 7 -1.13 10.38 -15.22
CA LEU A 7 -0.65 9.62 -16.37
C LEU A 7 -0.61 8.15 -16.01
N HIS A 8 -1.24 7.32 -16.83
CA HIS A 8 -1.43 5.91 -16.50
C HIS A 8 -0.51 4.98 -17.28
N GLY A 9 0.55 4.52 -16.62
CA GLY A 9 1.25 3.29 -16.98
C GLY A 9 2.59 3.48 -17.59
N ILE A 10 3.36 2.45 -17.95
CA ILE A 10 3.29 1.04 -17.53
C ILE A 10 4.37 0.83 -16.47
N GLU A 11 4.06 0.15 -15.36
CA GLU A 11 5.09 -0.35 -14.45
C GLU A 11 5.62 -1.68 -14.98
N LEU A 12 6.94 -1.81 -15.04
CA LEU A 12 7.64 -2.97 -15.59
C LEU A 12 7.36 -4.23 -14.76
N LEU A 13 7.11 -4.08 -13.46
CA LEU A 13 6.74 -5.17 -12.56
C LEU A 13 5.33 -5.72 -12.83
N ASP A 14 4.40 -4.90 -13.33
CA ASP A 14 3.04 -5.28 -13.71
C ASP A 14 3.00 -6.16 -14.97
N ILE A 15 4.07 -6.16 -15.78
CA ILE A 15 4.12 -6.96 -17.01
C ILE A 15 4.10 -8.45 -16.64
N PRO A 16 3.14 -9.26 -17.15
CA PRO A 16 3.00 -10.67 -16.76
C PRO A 16 4.28 -11.48 -16.97
N ARG A 17 5.01 -11.18 -18.06
CA ARG A 17 6.27 -11.83 -18.45
C ARG A 17 7.51 -11.29 -17.73
N CYS A 18 7.38 -10.35 -16.78
CA CYS A 18 8.53 -9.87 -16.02
C CYS A 18 9.21 -11.04 -15.28
N PRO A 19 10.53 -11.27 -15.49
CA PRO A 19 11.23 -12.39 -14.87
C PRO A 19 11.09 -12.37 -13.35
N ARG A 20 10.75 -13.52 -12.77
CA ARG A 20 10.51 -13.66 -11.32
C ARG A 20 11.67 -13.15 -10.46
N ALA A 21 12.92 -13.38 -10.88
CA ALA A 21 14.09 -12.89 -10.14
C ALA A 21 14.17 -11.36 -10.05
N ILE A 22 13.71 -10.64 -11.08
CA ILE A 22 13.63 -9.17 -11.09
C ILE A 22 12.45 -8.73 -10.20
N ARG A 23 11.27 -9.33 -10.41
CA ARG A 23 10.06 -8.99 -9.64
C ARG A 23 10.25 -9.20 -8.15
N ASP A 24 10.69 -10.39 -7.74
CA ASP A 24 10.95 -10.72 -6.35
C ASP A 24 12.07 -9.83 -5.78
N GLY A 25 13.12 -9.55 -6.56
CA GLY A 25 14.23 -8.69 -6.14
C GLY A 25 13.81 -7.24 -5.87
N ALA A 26 12.96 -6.67 -6.72
CA ALA A 26 12.41 -5.34 -6.54
C ALA A 26 11.42 -5.28 -5.36
N LEU A 27 10.52 -6.26 -5.24
CA LEU A 27 9.57 -6.34 -4.12
C LEU A 27 10.28 -6.52 -2.77
N ASP A 28 11.34 -7.34 -2.71
CA ASP A 28 12.18 -7.50 -1.51
C ASP A 28 12.78 -6.13 -1.08
N TYR A 29 13.25 -5.33 -2.04
CA TYR A 29 13.75 -3.97 -1.78
C TYR A 29 12.65 -3.02 -1.31
N LEU A 30 11.52 -2.97 -2.01
CA LEU A 30 10.40 -2.07 -1.68
C LEU A 30 9.87 -2.36 -0.27
N GLN A 31 9.70 -3.64 0.07
CA GLN A 31 9.32 -4.04 1.42
C GLN A 31 10.36 -3.58 2.46
N PHE A 32 11.64 -3.76 2.19
CA PHE A 32 12.71 -3.34 3.09
C PHE A 32 12.70 -1.84 3.33
N ILE A 33 12.60 -1.01 2.29
CA ILE A 33 12.64 0.45 2.44
C ILE A 33 11.37 0.99 3.12
N ILE A 34 10.19 0.40 2.85
CA ILE A 34 8.95 0.77 3.53
C ILE A 34 9.04 0.51 5.03
N ARG A 35 9.60 -0.64 5.42
CA ARG A 35 9.71 -1.06 6.83
C ARG A 35 10.83 -0.32 7.56
N SER A 36 12.04 -0.33 7.02
CA SER A 36 13.20 0.34 7.63
C SER A 36 13.02 1.85 7.68
N GLY A 37 12.40 2.44 6.64
CA GLY A 37 12.07 3.86 6.59
C GLY A 37 10.81 4.24 7.36
N ASN A 38 10.07 3.28 7.93
CA ASN A 38 8.79 3.48 8.60
C ASN A 38 7.88 4.45 7.81
N ALA A 39 7.71 4.16 6.52
CA ALA A 39 7.13 5.08 5.54
C ALA A 39 5.69 5.51 5.89
N TYR A 40 4.96 4.63 6.58
CA TYR A 40 3.58 4.83 7.00
C TYR A 40 3.42 5.29 8.45
N ALA A 41 4.51 5.64 9.16
CA ALA A 41 4.41 6.25 10.50
C ALA A 41 3.45 7.44 10.58
N PRO A 42 3.38 8.36 9.57
CA PRO A 42 2.46 9.49 9.61
C PRO A 42 0.98 9.09 9.67
N THR A 43 0.61 7.87 9.24
CA THR A 43 -0.79 7.42 9.26
C THR A 43 -1.24 6.96 10.64
N VAL A 44 -0.32 6.72 11.58
CA VAL A 44 -0.62 6.14 12.89
C VAL A 44 -1.64 6.97 13.68
N PRO A 45 -1.51 8.30 13.83
CA PRO A 45 -2.47 9.07 14.62
C PRO A 45 -3.90 9.03 14.05
N VAL A 46 -4.02 9.14 12.73
CA VAL A 46 -5.32 9.12 12.03
C VAL A 46 -5.97 7.74 12.15
N LEU A 47 -5.22 6.69 11.81
CA LEU A 47 -5.75 5.34 11.77
C LEU A 47 -6.03 4.79 13.18
N ALA A 48 -5.18 5.07 14.17
CA ALA A 48 -5.41 4.63 15.55
C ALA A 48 -6.65 5.29 16.16
N ALA A 49 -6.84 6.59 15.93
CA ALA A 49 -8.04 7.31 16.37
C ALA A 49 -9.30 6.73 15.72
N ALA A 50 -9.26 6.44 14.42
CA ALA A 50 -10.36 5.83 13.69
C ALA A 50 -10.73 4.45 14.24
N LEU A 51 -9.74 3.56 14.41
CA LEU A 51 -9.94 2.21 14.95
C LEU A 51 -10.51 2.25 16.37
N LYS A 52 -10.02 3.17 17.21
CA LYS A 52 -10.51 3.37 18.58
C LYS A 52 -11.95 3.86 18.60
N ASN A 53 -12.25 4.94 17.88
CA ASN A 53 -13.57 5.58 17.91
C ASN A 53 -14.67 4.70 17.32
N ARG A 54 -14.31 3.83 16.37
CA ARG A 54 -15.25 2.89 15.73
C ARG A 54 -15.22 1.50 16.36
N ASN A 55 -14.38 1.27 17.37
CA ASN A 55 -14.16 -0.03 18.01
C ASN A 55 -13.85 -1.16 17.01
N VAL A 56 -13.09 -0.84 15.96
CA VAL A 56 -12.70 -1.80 14.92
C VAL A 56 -11.52 -2.62 15.44
N THR A 57 -11.69 -3.95 15.43
CA THR A 57 -10.68 -4.91 15.93
C THR A 57 -10.14 -5.82 14.84
N SER A 58 -10.58 -5.64 13.59
CA SER A 58 -10.15 -6.41 12.43
C SER A 58 -9.81 -5.49 11.27
N ILE A 59 -8.66 -5.74 10.64
CA ILE A 59 -8.23 -5.10 9.41
C ILE A 59 -8.03 -6.17 8.34
N VAL A 60 -8.46 -5.85 7.12
CA VAL A 60 -8.21 -6.68 5.94
C VAL A 60 -7.48 -5.84 4.93
N ASP A 61 -6.20 -6.15 4.77
CA ASP A 61 -5.31 -5.48 3.83
C ASP A 61 -5.38 -6.15 2.47
N VAL A 62 -5.60 -5.36 1.44
CA VAL A 62 -5.70 -5.81 0.05
C VAL A 62 -4.48 -5.41 -0.74
N CYS A 63 -4.15 -6.23 -1.75
CA CYS A 63 -2.93 -6.07 -2.53
C CYS A 63 -1.70 -5.99 -1.62
N SER A 64 -1.67 -6.82 -0.56
CA SER A 64 -0.65 -6.75 0.48
C SER A 64 0.76 -7.08 -0.04
N GLY A 65 0.88 -7.77 -1.17
CA GLY A 65 2.14 -8.25 -1.72
C GLY A 65 2.94 -9.04 -0.69
N GLY A 66 4.08 -8.50 -0.27
CA GLY A 66 4.91 -9.08 0.82
C GLY A 66 4.34 -8.92 2.24
N GLY A 67 3.19 -8.27 2.41
CA GLY A 67 2.53 -8.05 3.70
C GLY A 67 2.61 -6.61 4.24
N GLY A 68 2.84 -5.63 3.37
CA GLY A 68 2.78 -4.21 3.72
C GLY A 68 3.64 -3.78 4.93
N PRO A 69 3.27 -2.67 5.60
CA PRO A 69 3.94 -2.17 6.80
C PRO A 69 3.49 -2.88 8.10
N TRP A 70 2.68 -3.93 7.99
CA TRP A 70 1.75 -4.34 9.03
C TRP A 70 2.34 -4.79 10.37
N PRO A 71 3.43 -5.59 10.43
CA PRO A 71 3.96 -6.00 11.73
C PRO A 71 4.37 -4.81 12.60
N GLN A 72 5.09 -3.84 12.04
CA GLN A 72 5.47 -2.63 12.78
C GLN A 72 4.29 -1.68 12.96
N LEU A 73 3.47 -1.50 11.92
CA LEU A 73 2.35 -0.55 11.95
C LEU A 73 1.32 -0.96 13.00
N ARG A 74 0.96 -2.24 13.10
CA ARG A 74 -0.02 -2.72 14.09
C ARG A 74 0.44 -2.44 15.52
N GLN A 75 1.70 -2.68 15.83
CA GLN A 75 2.27 -2.38 17.14
C GLN A 75 2.21 -0.88 17.44
N ALA A 76 2.55 -0.03 16.45
CA ALA A 76 2.46 1.41 16.58
C ALA A 76 1.01 1.90 16.78
N LEU A 77 0.03 1.31 16.08
CA LEU A 77 -1.39 1.63 16.23
C LEU A 77 -1.90 1.29 17.63
N VAL A 78 -1.55 0.11 18.15
CA VAL A 78 -1.92 -0.30 19.52
C VAL A 78 -1.27 0.61 20.55
N ALA A 79 0.02 0.95 20.39
CA ALA A 79 0.70 1.91 21.26
C ALA A 79 0.07 3.31 21.22
N ALA A 80 -0.53 3.70 20.09
CA ALA A 80 -1.27 4.95 19.92
C ALA A 80 -2.74 4.87 20.37
N GLY A 81 -3.19 3.75 20.95
CA GLY A 81 -4.51 3.61 21.57
C GLY A 81 -5.57 2.90 20.71
N ALA A 82 -5.19 2.25 19.61
CA ALA A 82 -6.07 1.30 18.92
C ALA A 82 -6.34 0.06 19.81
N PRO A 83 -7.42 -0.71 19.57
CA PRO A 83 -7.75 -1.88 20.37
C PRO A 83 -6.59 -2.89 20.47
N ALA A 84 -6.30 -3.38 21.69
CA ALA A 84 -5.17 -4.29 21.93
C ALA A 84 -5.29 -5.63 21.20
N ASN A 85 -6.53 -6.07 20.92
CA ASN A 85 -6.85 -7.28 20.16
C ASN A 85 -6.98 -7.04 18.65
N LEU A 86 -6.44 -5.93 18.12
CA LEU A 86 -6.44 -5.62 16.69
C LEU A 86 -5.73 -6.74 15.90
N ARG A 87 -6.48 -7.36 14.98
CA ARG A 87 -6.01 -8.39 14.05
C ARG A 87 -5.89 -7.82 12.64
N VAL A 88 -4.92 -8.31 11.88
CA VAL A 88 -4.68 -7.93 10.49
C VAL A 88 -4.66 -9.18 9.63
N THR A 89 -5.48 -9.19 8.59
CA THR A 89 -5.48 -10.23 7.55
C THR A 89 -4.96 -9.65 6.25
N LEU A 90 -3.83 -10.17 5.78
CA LEU A 90 -3.19 -9.82 4.52
C LEU A 90 -3.84 -10.61 3.38
N THR A 91 -4.15 -9.95 2.27
CA THR A 91 -4.79 -10.58 1.11
C THR A 91 -4.15 -10.08 -0.17
N ASP A 92 -4.13 -10.93 -1.19
CA ASP A 92 -3.57 -10.58 -2.50
C ASP A 92 -4.24 -11.41 -3.60
N LEU A 93 -4.15 -10.93 -4.85
CA LEU A 93 -4.54 -11.73 -6.01
C LEU A 93 -3.57 -12.90 -6.21
N TYR A 94 -2.30 -12.72 -5.83
CA TYR A 94 -1.26 -13.75 -5.84
C TYR A 94 -0.61 -13.87 -4.46
N PRO A 95 -1.28 -14.54 -3.48
CA PRO A 95 -0.84 -14.58 -2.10
C PRO A 95 0.63 -15.01 -1.93
N ASN A 96 1.43 -14.16 -1.29
CA ASN A 96 2.82 -14.46 -0.96
C ASN A 96 2.91 -15.21 0.37
N ILE A 97 2.68 -16.53 0.30
CA ILE A 97 2.58 -17.41 1.46
C ILE A 97 3.82 -17.32 2.38
N GLU A 98 5.02 -17.30 1.79
CA GLU A 98 6.26 -17.20 2.57
C GLU A 98 6.38 -15.87 3.30
N ALA A 99 5.99 -14.76 2.66
CA ALA A 99 6.03 -13.46 3.28
C ALA A 99 4.97 -13.37 4.39
N PHE A 100 3.76 -13.88 4.17
CA PHE A 100 2.69 -13.90 5.17
C PHE A 100 3.09 -14.71 6.41
N ALA A 101 3.76 -15.86 6.24
CA ALA A 101 4.31 -16.63 7.35
C ALA A 101 5.33 -15.82 8.18
N LYS A 102 6.29 -15.14 7.52
CA LYS A 102 7.28 -14.28 8.20
C LYS A 102 6.65 -13.10 8.94
N ASN A 103 5.59 -12.51 8.39
CA ASN A 103 4.84 -11.46 9.08
C ASN A 103 4.21 -11.99 10.38
N ARG A 104 3.64 -13.20 10.34
CA ARG A 104 3.07 -13.86 11.51
C ARG A 104 4.10 -14.22 12.58
N GLU A 105 5.31 -14.60 12.17
CA GLU A 105 6.44 -14.80 13.09
C GLU A 105 6.84 -13.50 13.79
N THR A 106 6.79 -12.38 13.08
CA THR A 106 7.11 -11.05 13.63
C THR A 106 5.99 -10.54 14.55
N ASP A 107 4.74 -10.80 14.18
CA ASP A 107 3.57 -10.41 14.94
C ASP A 107 2.43 -11.43 14.75
N SER A 108 2.09 -12.16 15.81
CA SER A 108 1.11 -13.25 15.76
C SER A 108 -0.32 -12.80 15.45
N GLN A 109 -0.60 -11.50 15.51
CA GLN A 109 -1.90 -10.91 15.13
C GLN A 109 -1.96 -10.49 13.65
N VAL A 110 -0.85 -10.66 12.91
CA VAL A 110 -0.79 -10.45 11.46
C VAL A 110 -0.76 -11.81 10.77
N SER A 111 -1.83 -12.15 10.08
CA SER A 111 -1.95 -13.39 9.31
C SER A 111 -2.26 -13.10 7.85
N GLY A 112 -2.08 -14.08 6.97
CA GLY A 112 -2.44 -13.93 5.56
C GLY A 112 -3.44 -14.98 5.10
N GLU A 113 -4.33 -14.57 4.22
CA GLU A 113 -5.22 -15.47 3.47
C GLU A 113 -4.43 -16.10 2.32
N THR A 114 -4.65 -17.39 2.12
CA THR A 114 -3.97 -18.18 1.07
C THR A 114 -4.80 -18.30 -0.19
N ALA A 115 -6.13 -18.12 -0.08
CA ALA A 115 -7.01 -18.01 -1.22
C ALA A 115 -6.77 -16.66 -1.96
N PRO A 116 -6.69 -16.66 -3.29
CA PRO A 116 -6.53 -15.43 -4.06
C PRO A 116 -7.79 -14.56 -3.93
N ILE A 117 -7.60 -13.26 -3.74
CA ILE A 117 -8.68 -12.26 -3.70
C ILE A 117 -8.46 -11.24 -4.81
N ASP A 118 -9.34 -11.28 -5.81
CA ASP A 118 -9.39 -10.31 -6.89
C ASP A 118 -10.31 -9.14 -6.49
N ILE A 119 -9.71 -8.04 -6.04
CA ILE A 119 -10.47 -6.87 -5.61
C ILE A 119 -11.10 -6.08 -6.76
N GLU A 120 -10.70 -6.33 -8.01
CA GLU A 120 -11.33 -5.71 -9.18
C GLU A 120 -12.65 -6.41 -9.50
N ASN A 121 -12.67 -7.75 -9.40
CA ASN A 121 -13.78 -8.57 -9.90
C ASN A 121 -14.62 -9.24 -8.80
N SER A 122 -14.24 -9.14 -7.52
CA SER A 122 -14.95 -9.81 -6.44
C SER A 122 -15.07 -8.98 -5.16
N ARG A 123 -16.10 -9.30 -4.37
CA ARG A 123 -16.24 -8.80 -2.99
C ARG A 123 -15.30 -9.55 -2.07
N ILE A 124 -14.86 -8.89 -1.01
CA ILE A 124 -13.93 -9.47 -0.04
C ILE A 124 -14.72 -10.20 1.05
N PRO A 125 -14.63 -11.54 1.18
CA PRO A 125 -15.46 -12.35 2.08
C PRO A 125 -14.96 -12.34 3.53
N LEU A 126 -14.40 -11.23 4.01
CA LEU A 126 -13.82 -11.09 5.34
C LEU A 126 -14.44 -9.87 6.04
N GLN A 127 -14.43 -9.76 7.37
CA GLN A 127 -14.92 -8.55 8.07
C GLN A 127 -13.78 -7.68 8.58
N GLY A 128 -14.02 -6.37 8.71
CA GLY A 128 -13.06 -5.40 9.22
C GLY A 128 -12.89 -4.17 8.33
N LEU A 129 -12.03 -3.24 8.77
CA LEU A 129 -11.60 -2.09 7.98
C LEU A 129 -10.75 -2.58 6.81
N ARG A 130 -11.09 -2.18 5.58
CA ARG A 130 -10.28 -2.50 4.41
C ARG A 130 -9.13 -1.53 4.27
N THR A 131 -7.94 -2.04 4.01
CA THR A 131 -6.76 -1.20 3.82
C THR A 131 -6.06 -1.49 2.50
N SER A 132 -5.48 -0.46 1.89
CA SER A 132 -4.62 -0.58 0.71
C SER A 132 -3.44 0.38 0.87
N PHE A 133 -2.23 -0.15 0.74
CA PHE A 133 -0.99 0.61 0.85
C PHE A 133 -0.20 0.47 -0.45
N SER A 134 0.19 1.59 -1.07
CA SER A 134 0.98 1.60 -2.30
C SER A 134 0.41 0.74 -3.43
N SER A 135 -0.91 0.65 -3.57
CA SER A 135 -1.55 -0.21 -4.59
C SER A 135 -2.71 0.47 -5.32
N PHE A 136 -3.37 1.45 -4.72
CA PHE A 136 -4.54 2.08 -5.32
C PHE A 136 -4.20 2.88 -6.59
N HIS A 137 -2.96 3.38 -6.69
CA HIS A 137 -2.47 4.06 -7.89
C HIS A 137 -2.39 3.17 -9.14
N HIS A 138 -2.40 1.83 -9.01
CA HIS A 138 -2.44 0.92 -10.16
C HIS A 138 -3.81 0.94 -10.85
N PHE A 139 -4.90 1.30 -10.17
CA PHE A 139 -6.23 1.26 -10.76
C PHE A 139 -6.49 2.51 -11.62
N SER A 140 -6.94 2.31 -12.86
CA SER A 140 -7.48 3.40 -13.69
C SER A 140 -8.77 3.95 -13.07
N PRO A 141 -9.23 5.19 -13.37
CA PRO A 141 -10.40 5.76 -12.70
C PRO A 141 -11.68 4.91 -12.79
N GLY A 142 -11.86 4.19 -13.91
CA GLY A 142 -12.99 3.26 -14.08
C GLY A 142 -12.89 2.08 -13.13
N VAL A 143 -11.73 1.42 -13.10
CA VAL A 143 -11.45 0.28 -12.22
C VAL A 143 -11.45 0.70 -10.75
N ALA A 144 -10.89 1.86 -10.43
CA ALA A 144 -10.80 2.38 -9.07
C ALA A 144 -12.17 2.60 -8.43
N ARG A 145 -13.18 3.03 -9.20
CA ARG A 145 -14.59 3.08 -8.72
C ARG A 145 -15.13 1.70 -8.38
N GLN A 146 -14.86 0.71 -9.22
CA GLN A 146 -15.30 -0.68 -8.97
C GLN A 146 -14.60 -1.27 -7.75
N VAL A 147 -13.27 -1.10 -7.65
CA VAL A 147 -12.49 -1.50 -6.49
C VAL A 147 -13.01 -0.82 -5.22
N LEU A 148 -13.31 0.47 -5.26
CA LEU A 148 -13.87 1.19 -4.11
C LEU A 148 -15.21 0.59 -3.66
N ARG A 149 -16.09 0.22 -4.58
CA ARG A 149 -17.33 -0.51 -4.25
C ARG A 149 -17.05 -1.85 -3.60
N ASN A 150 -16.11 -2.62 -4.14
CA ASN A 150 -15.76 -3.93 -3.61
C ASN A 150 -15.12 -3.85 -2.21
N LEU A 151 -14.35 -2.79 -1.93
CA LEU A 151 -13.78 -2.51 -0.62
C LEU A 151 -14.85 -2.08 0.39
N ALA A 152 -15.75 -1.19 -0.02
CA ALA A 152 -16.80 -0.67 0.85
C ALA A 152 -17.88 -1.72 1.17
N HIS A 153 -18.25 -2.56 0.20
CA HIS A 153 -19.29 -3.57 0.42
C HIS A 153 -18.88 -4.61 1.46
N GLY A 154 -19.63 -4.64 2.58
CA GLY A 154 -19.43 -5.62 3.64
C GLY A 154 -18.21 -5.36 4.54
N GLY A 155 -17.50 -4.24 4.34
CA GLY A 155 -16.43 -3.78 5.21
C GLY A 155 -16.92 -2.86 6.33
N GLU A 156 -16.09 -2.68 7.36
CA GLU A 156 -16.36 -1.73 8.46
C GLU A 156 -15.86 -0.31 8.13
N GLY A 157 -15.24 -0.13 6.96
CA GLY A 157 -14.68 1.13 6.48
C GLY A 157 -13.59 0.85 5.43
N VAL A 158 -13.00 1.90 4.88
CA VAL A 158 -11.90 1.83 3.92
C VAL A 158 -10.82 2.84 4.29
N PHE A 159 -9.57 2.42 4.26
CA PHE A 159 -8.40 3.27 4.43
C PHE A 159 -7.37 3.01 3.33
N ILE A 160 -7.06 4.02 2.54
CA ILE A 160 -6.09 3.94 1.45
C ILE A 160 -4.95 4.89 1.76
N ALA A 161 -3.71 4.45 1.58
CA ALA A 161 -2.52 5.26 1.81
C ALA A 161 -1.47 5.06 0.72
N GLU A 162 -0.92 6.17 0.23
CA GLU A 162 0.04 6.22 -0.86
C GLU A 162 1.25 7.06 -0.45
N VAL A 163 2.45 6.44 -0.41
CA VAL A 163 3.74 7.13 -0.17
C VAL A 163 4.35 7.71 -1.46
N THR A 164 3.52 7.87 -2.48
CA THR A 164 3.85 8.43 -3.79
C THR A 164 2.97 9.66 -4.02
N GLU A 165 3.49 10.66 -4.75
CA GLU A 165 2.71 11.84 -5.10
C GLU A 165 3.19 12.43 -6.43
N ARG A 166 2.31 13.18 -7.12
CA ARG A 166 2.61 13.90 -8.38
C ARG A 166 3.36 15.22 -8.14
N GLY A 167 4.39 15.16 -7.29
CA GLY A 167 5.27 16.28 -6.95
C GLY A 167 6.67 16.10 -7.56
N ALA A 168 7.29 17.21 -7.98
CA ALA A 168 8.67 17.16 -8.50
C ALA A 168 9.67 16.63 -7.46
N LYS A 169 9.45 16.90 -6.17
CA LYS A 169 10.27 16.36 -5.08
C LYS A 169 10.19 14.83 -5.02
N ALA A 170 8.98 14.27 -5.14
CA ALA A 170 8.80 12.82 -5.14
C ALA A 170 9.43 12.16 -6.37
N VAL A 171 9.23 12.73 -7.57
CA VAL A 171 9.88 12.22 -8.79
C VAL A 171 11.40 12.32 -8.71
N LEU A 172 11.95 13.42 -8.19
CA LEU A 172 13.39 13.57 -7.99
C LEU A 172 13.93 12.57 -6.96
N PHE A 173 13.16 12.27 -5.91
CA PHE A 173 13.52 11.22 -4.96
C PHE A 173 13.60 9.83 -5.62
N MET A 174 12.71 9.52 -6.57
CA MET A 174 12.76 8.25 -7.31
C MET A 174 14.04 8.12 -8.15
N LEU A 175 14.65 9.23 -8.60
CA LEU A 175 15.94 9.20 -9.27
C LEU A 175 17.10 8.77 -8.35
N LEU A 176 16.92 8.84 -7.02
CA LEU A 176 17.87 8.28 -6.04
C LEU A 176 17.68 6.78 -5.84
N ALA A 177 16.58 6.19 -6.32
CA ALA A 177 16.27 4.78 -6.11
C ALA A 177 17.39 3.83 -6.56
N PRO A 178 18.09 4.03 -7.71
CA PRO A 178 19.18 3.14 -8.08
C PRO A 178 20.30 3.06 -7.04
N LEU A 179 20.67 4.21 -6.46
CA LEU A 179 21.68 4.30 -5.40
C LEU A 179 21.18 3.63 -4.11
N LEU A 180 19.92 3.89 -3.73
CA LEU A 180 19.33 3.30 -2.52
C LEU A 180 19.20 1.77 -2.64
N VAL A 181 18.80 1.26 -3.80
CA VAL A 181 18.79 -0.19 -4.10
C VAL A 181 20.19 -0.78 -3.99
N TRP A 182 21.18 -0.11 -4.58
CA TRP A 182 22.58 -0.53 -4.52
C TRP A 182 23.07 -0.62 -3.07
N LEU A 183 22.81 0.38 -2.25
CA LEU A 183 23.22 0.43 -0.83
C LEU A 183 22.45 -0.57 0.06
N ALA A 184 21.15 -0.76 -0.18
CA ALA A 184 20.30 -1.63 0.64
C ALA A 184 20.50 -3.12 0.33
N THR A 185 20.90 -3.47 -0.89
CA THR A 185 20.97 -4.86 -1.37
C THR A 185 21.73 -5.84 -0.45
N PRO A 186 22.86 -5.48 0.20
CA PRO A 186 23.57 -6.39 1.11
C PRO A 186 22.75 -6.78 2.35
N GLN A 187 21.83 -5.92 2.78
CA GLN A 187 21.01 -6.10 3.98
C GLN A 187 19.72 -6.89 3.71
N LEU A 188 19.32 -7.00 2.44
CA LEU A 188 18.09 -7.68 2.04
C LEU A 188 18.17 -9.18 2.33
N ARG A 189 17.15 -9.71 3.01
CA ARG A 189 17.02 -11.13 3.36
C ARG A 189 15.77 -11.74 2.71
N PRO A 190 15.80 -13.05 2.35
CA PRO A 190 16.97 -13.93 2.38
C PRO A 190 18.02 -13.53 1.33
N PHE A 191 19.25 -14.01 1.51
CA PHE A 191 20.33 -13.79 0.55
C PHE A 191 20.05 -14.55 -0.76
N LYS A 192 20.27 -13.90 -1.91
CA LYS A 192 20.06 -14.47 -3.25
C LYS A 192 21.17 -14.01 -4.19
N TRP A 193 21.89 -14.95 -4.80
CA TRP A 193 22.94 -14.64 -5.80
C TRP A 193 22.40 -13.90 -7.02
N SER A 194 21.19 -14.27 -7.47
CA SER A 194 20.50 -13.59 -8.57
C SER A 194 20.31 -12.09 -8.29
N ARG A 195 20.04 -11.71 -7.03
CA ARG A 195 19.90 -10.31 -6.63
C ARG A 195 21.22 -9.56 -6.80
N LEU A 196 22.35 -10.13 -6.38
CA LEU A 196 23.66 -9.47 -6.53
C LEU A 196 24.01 -9.25 -8.02
N LEU A 197 23.79 -10.28 -8.85
CA LEU A 197 24.00 -10.19 -10.30
C LEU A 197 23.15 -9.07 -10.92
N LEU A 198 21.85 -9.06 -10.61
CA LEU A 198 20.88 -8.13 -11.18
C LEU A 198 20.94 -6.72 -10.58
N THR A 199 21.57 -6.53 -9.42
CA THR A 199 21.79 -5.21 -8.82
C THR A 199 23.14 -4.62 -9.22
N TYR A 200 24.23 -5.38 -9.16
CA TYR A 200 25.59 -4.83 -9.26
C TYR A 200 26.23 -4.99 -10.63
N ILE A 201 25.91 -6.06 -11.36
CA ILE A 201 26.56 -6.36 -12.64
C ILE A 201 25.69 -5.88 -13.82
N ILE A 202 24.38 -6.17 -13.82
CA ILE A 202 23.44 -5.81 -14.91
C ILE A 202 22.52 -4.61 -14.56
N PRO A 203 22.70 -3.98 -13.39
CA PRO A 203 21.71 -3.14 -12.65
C PRO A 203 20.22 -3.12 -13.07
N VAL A 204 19.61 -4.26 -13.42
CA VAL A 204 18.20 -4.31 -13.83
C VAL A 204 17.25 -3.99 -12.67
N ILE A 205 17.51 -4.48 -11.46
CA ILE A 205 16.64 -4.19 -10.30
C ILE A 205 16.67 -2.68 -9.96
N PRO A 206 17.83 -2.02 -9.79
CA PRO A 206 17.92 -0.57 -9.64
C PRO A 206 17.14 0.22 -10.70
N PHE A 207 17.27 -0.17 -11.97
CA PHE A 207 16.59 0.49 -13.08
C PHE A 207 15.07 0.32 -12.99
N VAL A 208 14.58 -0.90 -12.80
CA VAL A 208 13.14 -1.20 -12.70
C VAL A 208 12.52 -0.45 -11.53
N VAL A 209 13.14 -0.46 -10.36
CA VAL A 209 12.63 0.26 -9.18
C VAL A 209 12.55 1.77 -9.43
N CYS A 210 13.54 2.35 -10.12
CA CYS A 210 13.53 3.77 -10.47
C CYS A 210 12.39 4.11 -11.44
N CYS A 211 12.29 3.36 -12.55
CA CYS A 211 11.25 3.56 -13.55
C CYS A 211 9.86 3.39 -12.96
N ASP A 212 9.62 2.29 -12.25
CA ASP A 212 8.33 2.01 -11.64
C ASP A 212 8.00 3.06 -10.58
N GLY A 213 8.95 3.45 -9.72
CA GLY A 213 8.74 4.53 -8.76
C GLY A 213 8.31 5.86 -9.39
N ILE A 214 8.92 6.24 -10.52
CA ILE A 214 8.49 7.43 -11.28
C ILE A 214 7.08 7.25 -11.82
N VAL A 215 6.79 6.09 -12.44
CA VAL A 215 5.46 5.80 -12.99
C VAL A 215 4.40 5.77 -11.88
N SER A 216 4.70 5.19 -10.72
CA SER A 216 3.83 5.21 -9.54
C SER A 216 3.55 6.65 -9.11
N CYS A 217 4.57 7.51 -8.99
CA CYS A 217 4.37 8.94 -8.71
C CYS A 217 3.41 9.59 -9.71
N LEU A 218 3.53 9.30 -11.02
CA LEU A 218 2.66 9.86 -12.07
C LEU A 218 1.24 9.25 -12.09
N ARG A 219 1.11 8.02 -11.59
CA ARG A 219 -0.16 7.29 -11.42
C ARG A 219 -0.90 7.66 -10.13
N THR A 220 -0.26 8.26 -9.15
CA THR A 220 -0.93 8.53 -7.87
C THR A 220 -2.01 9.60 -8.00
N TYR A 221 -3.19 9.29 -7.48
CA TYR A 221 -4.29 10.25 -7.36
C TYR A 221 -3.87 11.38 -6.42
N SER A 222 -4.13 12.62 -6.84
CA SER A 222 -4.03 13.75 -5.90
C SER A 222 -5.12 13.68 -4.84
N PRO A 223 -4.99 14.37 -3.69
CA PRO A 223 -6.07 14.48 -2.72
C PRO A 223 -7.40 14.94 -3.34
N ASP A 224 -7.38 15.88 -4.28
CA ASP A 224 -8.60 16.40 -4.91
C ASP A 224 -9.21 15.41 -5.90
N GLU A 225 -8.40 14.72 -6.71
CA GLU A 225 -8.88 13.64 -7.58
C GLU A 225 -9.41 12.45 -6.78
N MET A 226 -8.74 12.08 -5.68
CA MET A 226 -9.16 11.00 -4.79
C MET A 226 -10.49 11.35 -4.13
N ARG A 227 -10.63 12.58 -3.62
CA ARG A 227 -11.90 13.09 -3.08
C ARG A 227 -13.01 13.04 -4.14
N ALA A 228 -12.76 13.58 -5.33
CA ALA A 228 -13.73 13.57 -6.42
C ALA A 228 -14.12 12.15 -6.85
N LEU A 229 -13.17 11.22 -6.93
CA LEU A 229 -13.41 9.81 -7.24
C LEU A 229 -14.31 9.18 -6.18
N PHE A 230 -14.02 9.39 -4.90
CA PHE A 230 -14.72 8.72 -3.80
C PHE A 230 -16.13 9.27 -3.61
N THR A 231 -16.33 10.57 -3.83
CA THR A 231 -17.67 11.19 -3.83
C THR A 231 -18.48 10.89 -5.09
N SER A 232 -17.84 10.46 -6.19
CA SER A 232 -18.55 10.11 -7.44
C SER A 232 -19.27 8.75 -7.39
N VAL A 233 -19.03 7.94 -6.35
CA VAL A 233 -19.66 6.64 -6.18
C VAL A 233 -20.93 6.81 -5.34
N GLU A 234 -22.00 7.30 -5.96
CA GLU A 234 -23.26 7.70 -5.32
C GLU A 234 -23.95 6.57 -4.53
N ASP A 235 -23.71 5.32 -4.91
CA ASP A 235 -24.25 4.14 -4.23
C ASP A 235 -23.57 3.82 -2.89
N LEU A 236 -22.47 4.51 -2.55
CA LEU A 236 -21.78 4.37 -1.27
C LEU A 236 -22.21 5.44 -0.27
N ASN A 237 -22.97 5.03 0.75
CA ASN A 237 -23.32 5.90 1.88
C ASN A 237 -22.16 6.03 2.88
N TYR A 238 -21.07 6.68 2.46
CA TYR A 238 -19.85 6.86 3.23
C TYR A 238 -19.58 8.33 3.54
N GLU A 239 -18.94 8.59 4.68
CA GLU A 239 -18.24 9.84 4.96
C GLU A 239 -16.74 9.64 4.70
N TRP A 240 -16.13 10.56 3.95
CA TRP A 240 -14.74 10.46 3.52
C TRP A 240 -13.91 11.63 4.05
N GLU A 241 -12.79 11.29 4.68
CA GLU A 241 -11.70 12.20 4.99
C GLU A 241 -10.55 11.90 4.01
N VAL A 242 -10.08 12.92 3.29
CA VAL A 242 -8.97 12.78 2.33
C VAL A 242 -7.95 13.87 2.60
N GLY A 243 -6.69 13.50 2.76
CA GLY A 243 -5.64 14.42 3.18
C GLY A 243 -4.24 14.02 2.73
N LEU A 244 -3.29 14.89 3.06
CA LEU A 244 -1.86 14.69 2.87
C LEU A 244 -1.18 14.77 4.24
N LEU A 245 -0.44 13.74 4.61
CA LEU A 245 0.31 13.67 5.85
C LEU A 245 1.78 13.97 5.55
N PRO A 246 2.29 15.15 5.95
CA PRO A 246 3.68 15.49 5.73
C PRO A 246 4.59 14.63 6.60
N ALA A 247 5.74 14.26 6.04
CA ALA A 247 6.77 13.50 6.76
C ALA A 247 8.13 14.20 6.58
N PRO A 248 8.59 15.03 7.53
CA PRO A 248 9.87 15.71 7.42
C PRO A 248 11.02 14.73 7.12
N GLY A 249 11.77 14.99 6.05
CA GLY A 249 12.87 14.14 5.59
C GLY A 249 12.43 12.85 4.87
N ARG A 250 11.14 12.66 4.59
CA ARG A 250 10.58 11.52 3.86
C ARG A 250 9.54 12.00 2.84
N LEU A 251 9.00 11.07 2.05
CA LEU A 251 7.86 11.35 1.18
C LEU A 251 6.59 11.48 2.05
N SER A 252 5.75 12.46 1.70
CA SER A 252 4.43 12.61 2.30
C SER A 252 3.54 11.41 1.97
N VAL A 253 2.53 11.17 2.81
CA VAL A 253 1.54 10.12 2.58
C VAL A 253 0.21 10.75 2.19
N THR A 254 -0.26 10.51 0.97
CA THR A 254 -1.65 10.82 0.61
C THR A 254 -2.54 9.72 1.18
N TYR A 255 -3.62 10.07 1.86
CA TYR A 255 -4.55 9.09 2.40
C TYR A 255 -6.01 9.45 2.14
N ALA A 256 -6.84 8.41 2.15
CA ALA A 256 -8.27 8.54 2.30
C ALA A 256 -8.76 7.55 3.35
N LEU A 257 -9.64 8.01 4.24
CA LEU A 257 -10.31 7.23 5.27
C LEU A 257 -11.80 7.44 5.11
N GLY A 258 -12.58 6.36 5.12
CA GLY A 258 -14.02 6.47 5.11
C GLY A 258 -14.74 5.37 5.86
N PHE A 259 -15.87 5.75 6.41
CA PHE A 259 -16.77 4.87 7.15
C PHE A 259 -18.19 4.99 6.60
N PRO A 260 -18.99 3.93 6.67
CA PRO A 260 -20.42 4.04 6.44
C PRO A 260 -21.01 5.12 7.35
N LYS A 261 -21.85 6.00 6.80
CA LYS A 261 -22.60 6.94 7.64
C LYS A 261 -23.52 6.15 8.57
N ALA A 262 -23.70 6.66 9.78
CA ALA A 262 -24.74 6.11 10.66
C ALA A 262 -26.07 6.15 9.90
N ARG A 263 -26.84 5.06 9.95
CA ARG A 263 -28.21 5.11 9.44
C ARG A 263 -28.96 6.14 10.29
N GLU A 264 -29.49 7.19 9.65
CA GLU A 264 -30.50 8.03 10.29
C GLU A 264 -31.65 7.09 10.70
N ALA A 265 -31.96 7.10 12.00
CA ALA A 265 -32.98 6.26 12.60
C ALA A 265 -34.39 6.75 12.25
#